data_AF-A0A436GJQ0-F1
#
_entry.id   AF-A0A436GJQ0-F1
#
_cell.length_a   1.000
_cell.length_b   1.000
_cell.length_c   1.000
_cell.angle_alpha   90.00
_cell.angle_beta   90.00
_cell.angle_gamma   90.00
#
_symmetry.space_group_name_H-M   'P 1'
#
loop_
_entity.id
_entity.type
_entity.pdbx_description
1 polymer ?
#
loop_
_entity_poly.entity_id
_entity_poly.type
_entity_poly.pdbx_seq_one_letter_code
_entity_poly.pdbx_strand_id
1 'polypeptide(L)' 'MTDPVFFAPSRRYTAGEVANLTGSVLVDSGHSDISIEAL' A
#
# COMPACT_ATOMS: atom_id res chain seq x y z
N MET A 1 -25.26 -12.46 0.46
CA MET A 1 -23.80 -12.42 0.24
C MET A 1 -23.51 -11.03 -0.28
N THR A 2 -22.86 -10.18 0.51
CA THR A 2 -22.60 -8.78 0.13
C THR A 2 -21.49 -8.76 -0.91
N ASP A 3 -21.63 -7.90 -1.93
CA ASP A 3 -20.57 -7.70 -2.91
C ASP A 3 -19.28 -7.27 -2.21
N PRO A 4 -18.12 -7.78 -2.63
CA PRO A 4 -16.85 -7.39 -2.03
C PRO A 4 -16.65 -5.88 -2.16
N VAL A 5 -16.60 -5.20 -1.02
CA VAL A 5 -16.25 -3.79 -0.97
C VAL A 5 -14.75 -3.68 -1.16
N PHE A 6 -14.33 -3.31 -2.37
CA PHE A 6 -12.94 -2.94 -2.63
C PHE A 6 -12.71 -1.55 -2.02
N PHE A 7 -11.87 -1.49 -0.99
CA PHE A 7 -11.41 -0.21 -0.46
C PHE A 7 -10.47 0.43 -1.48
N ALA A 8 -11.00 1.35 -2.30
CA ALA A 8 -10.18 2.28 -3.04
C ALA A 8 -9.61 3.30 -2.03
N PRO A 9 -8.28 3.37 -1.86
CA PRO A 9 -7.69 4.32 -0.91
C PRO A 9 -8.07 5.75 -1.28
N SER A 10 -8.40 6.59 -0.29
CA SER A 10 -8.68 8.01 -0.51
C SER A 10 -7.44 8.83 -0.91
N ARG A 11 -6.26 8.25 -0.70
CA ARG A 11 -4.96 8.80 -1.10
C ARG A 11 -4.05 7.68 -1.59
N ARG A 12 -3.04 8.03 -2.40
CA ARG A 12 -1.98 7.09 -2.77
C ARG A 12 -1.19 6.68 -1.53
N TYR A 13 -0.90 5.39 -1.44
CA TYR A 13 0.04 4.86 -0.46
C TYR A 13 1.45 4.84 -1.02
N THR A 14 2.45 4.94 -0.16
CA THR A 14 3.83 4.57 -0.52
C THR A 14 4.12 3.10 -0.18
N ALA A 15 5.16 2.53 -0.79
CA ALA A 15 5.62 1.18 -0.45
C ALA A 15 6.01 1.06 1.04
N GLY A 16 6.57 2.12 1.63
CA GLY A 16 6.88 2.18 3.06
C GLY A 16 5.62 2.16 3.93
N GLU A 17 4.57 2.88 3.54
CA GLU A 17 3.29 2.85 4.26
C GLU A 17 2.66 1.47 4.22
N VAL A 18 2.67 0.79 3.06
CA VAL A 18 2.16 -0.59 2.96
C VAL A 18 2.94 -1.54 3.85
N ALA A 19 4.27 -1.48 3.83
CA ALA A 19 5.12 -2.33 4.68
C ALA A 19 4.78 -2.15 6.18
N ASN A 20 4.60 -0.90 6.63
CA ASN A 20 4.19 -0.61 8.01
C ASN A 20 2.80 -1.16 8.35
N LEU A 21 1.83 -1.02 7.45
CA LEU A 21 0.46 -1.50 7.66
C LEU A 21 0.36 -3.02 7.73
N THR A 22 1.23 -3.74 7.01
CA THR A 22 1.24 -5.21 6.96
C THR A 22 2.23 -5.85 7.92
N GLY A 23 3.01 -5.05 8.67
CA GLY A 23 4.10 -5.55 9.52
C GLY A 23 5.22 -6.21 8.72
N SER A 24 5.40 -5.80 7.47
CA SER A 24 6.44 -6.31 6.57
C SER A 24 7.66 -5.37 6.54
N VAL A 25 8.78 -5.86 6.01
CA VAL A 25 10.00 -5.07 5.85
C VAL A 25 10.34 -5.00 4.36
N LEU A 26 10.65 -3.80 3.87
CA LEU A 26 11.15 -3.64 2.50
C LEU A 26 12.55 -4.26 2.38
N VAL A 27 12.76 -5.06 1.34
CA VAL A 27 14.09 -5.63 1.03
C VAL A 27 15.11 -4.52 0.74
N ASP A 28 14.66 -3.44 0.11
CA ASP A 28 15.43 -2.21 -0.09
C ASP A 28 14.68 -1.03 0.52
N SER A 29 15.27 -0.41 1.54
CA SER A 29 14.69 0.76 2.22
C SER A 29 14.62 2.00 1.32
N GLY A 30 15.43 2.10 0.26
CA GLY A 30 15.40 3.21 -0.70
C GLY A 30 14.09 3.28 -1.50
N HIS A 31 13.27 2.23 -1.46
CA HIS A 31 11.96 2.19 -2.12
C HIS A 31 10.82 2.74 -1.25
N SER A 32 11.08 3.23 -0.03
CA SER A 32 10.03 3.67 0.90
C SER A 32 9.08 4.72 0.33
N ASP A 33 9.57 5.60 -0.55
CA ASP A 33 8.84 6.76 -1.07
C ASP A 33 8.14 6.49 -2.41
N ILE A 34 8.24 5.26 -2.95
CA ILE A 34 7.58 4.88 -4.20
C ILE A 34 6.07 4.87 -3.98
N SER A 35 5.34 5.70 -4.74
CA SER A 35 3.88 5.74 -4.74
C SER A 35 3.28 4.52 -5.45
N ILE A 36 2.28 3.90 -4.84
CA ILE A 36 1.50 2.82 -5.43
C ILE A 36 0.32 3.41 -6.20
N GLU A 37 0.26 3.13 -7.49
CA GLU A 37 -0.84 3.50 -8.37
C GLU A 37 -1.82 2.33 -8.51
N ALA A 38 -3.12 2.63 -8.40
CA ALA A 38 -4.17 1.68 -8.73
C ALA A 38 -4.49 1.80 -10.23
N LEU A 39 -4.60 0.65 -10.91
CA LEU A 39 -5.00 0.50 -12.32
C LEU A 39 -6.50 0.76 -12.51
#